data_AF-A0A352L577-F1
#
_entry.id   AF-A0A352L577-F1
#
_cell.length_a   1.000
_cell.length_b   1.000
_cell.length_c   1.000
_cell.angle_alpha   90.00
_cell.angle_beta   90.00
_cell.angle_gamma   90.00
#
_symmetry.space_group_name_H-M   'P 1'
#
loop_
_entity.id
_entity.type
_entity.pdbx_description
1 polymer ?
#
loop_
_entity_poly.entity_id
_entity_poly.type
_entity_poly.pdbx_seq_one_letter_code
_entity_poly.pdbx_strand_id
1 'polypeptide(L)' 'MADRPDFEQLAEADSGQSLLAEFWGFLKSNKKWWLGPIVLMLLMLGGLLLLSTTAAAPFIYTLF' A
#
# COMPACT_ATOMS: atom_id res chain seq x y z
N MET A 1 18.13 -27.53 36.30
CA MET A 1 17.90 -26.12 35.93
C MET A 1 17.56 -26.11 34.45
N ALA A 2 16.41 -25.56 34.08
CA ALA A 2 15.97 -25.57 32.69
C ALA A 2 16.90 -24.68 31.86
N ASP A 3 17.55 -25.27 30.87
CA ASP A 3 18.30 -24.61 29.81
C ASP A 3 17.29 -23.89 28.91
N ARG A 4 16.92 -22.66 29.30
CA ARG A 4 16.02 -21.82 28.50
C ARG A 4 16.92 -21.01 27.58
N PRO A 5 16.72 -21.07 26.26
CA PRO A 5 17.53 -20.27 25.34
C PRO A 5 17.48 -18.81 25.79
N ASP A 6 18.65 -18.21 25.99
CA ASP A 6 18.80 -16.84 26.46
C ASP A 6 18.03 -15.89 25.53
N PHE A 7 17.15 -15.06 26.11
CA PHE A 7 16.30 -14.11 25.36
C PHE A 7 17.10 -13.19 24.43
N GLU A 8 18.37 -12.95 24.76
CA GLU A 8 19.31 -12.16 23.96
C GLU A 8 19.62 -12.82 22.61
N GLN A 9 19.79 -14.15 22.57
CA GLN A 9 20.02 -14.90 21.33
C GLN A 9 18.76 -14.95 20.44
N LEU A 10 17.58 -14.95 21.06
CA LEU A 10 16.31 -14.91 20.33
C LEU A 10 16.07 -13.55 19.66
N ALA A 11 16.56 -12.46 20.27
CA ALA A 11 16.44 -11.11 19.72
C ALA A 11 17.45 -10.81 18.60
N GLU A 12 18.67 -11.36 18.68
CA GLU A 12 19.67 -11.22 17.59
C GLU A 12 19.26 -11.93 16.30
N ALA A 13 18.54 -13.06 16.40
CA ALA A 13 18.07 -13.83 15.25
C ALA A 13 16.96 -13.14 14.44
N ASP A 14 16.20 -12.23 15.06
CA ASP A 14 15.02 -11.60 14.46
C ASP A 14 15.32 -10.26 13.77
N SER A 15 16.59 -9.86 13.72
CA SER A 15 17.06 -8.60 13.11
C SER A 15 16.95 -8.54 11.57
N GLY A 16 16.41 -9.59 10.94
CA GLY A 16 16.50 -9.83 9.49
C GLY A 16 15.36 -9.29 8.62
N GLN A 17 14.22 -8.86 9.19
CA GLN A 17 13.14 -8.29 8.39
C GLN A 17 12.94 -6.81 8.70
N SER A 18 13.33 -5.97 7.74
CA SER A 18 13.03 -4.55 7.78
C SER A 18 11.52 -4.35 7.97
N LEU A 19 11.10 -3.43 8.83
CA LEU A 19 9.70 -3.04 9.01
C LEU A 19 9.00 -2.74 7.67
N LEU A 20 9.72 -2.22 6.68
CA LEU A 20 9.19 -2.01 5.33
C LEU A 20 8.90 -3.33 4.59
N ALA A 21 9.74 -4.35 4.76
CA ALA A 21 9.56 -5.65 4.14
C ALA A 21 8.38 -6.41 4.76
N GLU A 22 8.24 -6.38 6.09
CA GLU A 22 7.07 -6.92 6.79
C GLU A 22 5.79 -6.18 6.39
N PHE A 23 5.84 -4.86 6.34
CA PHE A 23 4.71 -4.03 5.91
C PHE A 23 4.30 -4.33 4.47
N TRP A 24 5.28 -4.48 3.56
CA TRP A 24 5.02 -4.87 2.17
C TRP A 24 4.45 -6.28 2.06
N GLY A 25 4.96 -7.23 2.85
CA GLY A 25 4.41 -8.58 2.99
C GLY A 25 2.97 -8.56 3.48
N PHE A 26 2.67 -7.73 4.49
CA PHE A 26 1.34 -7.52 5.04
C PHE A 26 0.39 -6.92 3.98
N LEU A 27 0.83 -5.89 3.25
CA LEU A 27 0.08 -5.26 2.17
C LEU A 27 -0.27 -6.26 1.05
N LYS A 28 0.68 -7.11 0.68
CA LYS A 28 0.48 -8.18 -0.30
C LYS A 28 -0.48 -9.27 0.20
N SER A 29 -0.45 -9.55 1.51
CA SER A 29 -1.30 -10.56 2.16
C SER A 29 -2.76 -10.10 2.32
N ASN A 30 -3.02 -8.80 2.50
CA ASN A 30 -4.35 -8.22 2.79
C ASN A 30 -5.33 -8.16 1.60
N LYS A 31 -5.22 -9.11 0.66
CA LYS A 31 -6.09 -9.30 -0.52
C LYS A 31 -6.22 -8.05 -1.41
N LYS A 32 -5.71 -8.21 -2.64
CA LYS A 32 -5.85 -7.29 -3.79
C LYS A 32 -7.26 -6.68 -3.98
N TRP A 33 -8.30 -7.31 -3.44
CA TRP A 33 -9.69 -6.83 -3.43
C TRP A 33 -9.91 -5.53 -2.63
N TRP A 34 -9.12 -5.24 -1.59
CA TRP A 34 -9.22 -3.97 -0.86
C TRP A 34 -8.38 -2.86 -1.50
N LEU A 35 -7.22 -3.19 -2.04
CA LEU A 35 -6.34 -2.23 -2.71
C LEU A 35 -6.86 -1.85 -4.11
N GLY A 36 -7.49 -2.79 -4.81
CA GLY A 36 -8.07 -2.61 -6.13
C GLY A 36 -8.98 -1.38 -6.27
N PRO A 37 -10.04 -1.21 -5.44
CA PRO A 37 -10.92 -0.05 -5.53
C PRO A 37 -10.21 1.27 -5.23
N ILE A 38 -9.25 1.30 -4.29
CA ILE A 38 -8.47 2.50 -3.97
C ILE A 38 -7.60 2.92 -5.17
N VAL A 39 -6.87 1.96 -5.74
CA VAL A 39 -6.01 2.22 -6.90
C VAL A 39 -6.85 2.62 -8.12
N LEU A 40 -7.99 1.98 -8.34
CA LEU A 40 -8.92 2.34 -9.41
C LEU A 40 -9.41 3.78 -9.27
N MET A 41 -9.83 4.20 -8.07
CA MET A 41 -10.23 5.58 -7.80
C MET A 41 -9.08 6.57 -8.06
N LEU A 42 -7.86 6.27 -7.59
CA LEU A 42 -6.69 7.11 -7.82
C LEU A 42 -6.36 7.24 -9.32
N LEU A 43 -6.45 6.15 -10.08
CA LEU A 43 -6.26 6.18 -11.53
C LEU A 43 -7.37 6.98 -12.23
N MET A 44 -8.62 6.83 -11.80
CA MET A 44 -9.75 7.57 -12.36
C MET A 44 -9.60 9.07 -12.11
N LEU A 45 -9.25 9.46 -10.88
CA LEU A 45 -8.97 10.86 -10.52
C LEU A 45 -7.74 11.40 -11.26
N GLY A 46 -6.64 10.64 -11.32
CA GLY A 46 -5.45 11.01 -12.07
C GLY A 46 -5.74 11.20 -13.57
N GLY A 47 -6.53 10.31 -14.17
CA GLY A 47 -7.00 10.44 -15.55
C GLY A 47 -7.83 11.70 -15.74
N LEU A 48 -8.74 12.01 -14.81
CA LEU A 48 -9.55 13.21 -14.84
C LEU A 48 -8.70 14.49 -14.74
N LEU A 49 -7.64 14.48 -13.91
CA LEU A 49 -6.69 15.59 -13.81
C LEU A 49 -5.90 15.80 -15.11
N LEU A 50 -5.49 14.72 -15.78
CA LEU A 50 -4.83 14.83 -17.09
C LEU A 50 -5.79 15.43 -18.13
N LEU A 51 -7.04 14.94 -18.16
CA LEU A 51 -8.10 15.44 -19.04
C LEU A 51 -8.52 16.88 -18.72
N SER A 52 -8.39 17.32 -17.46
CA SER A 52 -8.69 18.70 -17.03
C SER A 52 -7.84 19.75 -17.77
N THR A 53 -6.61 19.39 -18.17
CA THR A 53 -5.75 20.29 -18.97
C THR A 53 -6.05 20.25 -20.48
N THR A 54 -6.98 19.40 -20.91
CA THR A 54 -7.35 19.21 -22.33
C THR A 54 -8.69 19.85 -22.66
N ALA A 55 -9.05 19.89 -23.95
CA ALA A 55 -10.36 20.37 -24.42
C ALA A 55 -11.58 19.61 -23.85
N ALA A 56 -11.37 18.56 -23.06
CA ALA A 56 -12.41 17.86 -22.30
C ALA A 56 -12.86 18.60 -21.02
N ALA A 57 -12.09 19.60 -20.56
CA ALA A 57 -12.40 20.41 -19.38
C ALA A 57 -13.86 20.92 -19.29
N PRO A 58 -14.50 21.45 -20.36
CA PRO A 58 -15.86 21.98 -20.30
C PRO A 58 -16.92 20.92 -19.95
N PHE A 59 -16.68 19.65 -20.27
CA PHE A 59 -17.61 18.55 -20.01
C PHE A 59 -17.50 18.00 -18.59
N ILE A 60 -16.36 18.22 -17.91
CA ILE A 60 -16.19 17.88 -16.49
C ILE A 60 -17.03 18.82 -15.63
N TYR A 61 -17.06 20.11 -15.96
CA TYR A 61 -17.84 21.11 -15.22
C TYR A 61 -19.36 20.90 -15.32
N THR A 62 -19.86 20.21 -16.35
CA THR A 62 -21.30 19.92 -16.48
C THR A 62 -21.79 18.78 -15.58
N LEU A 63 -20.88 18.01 -14.98
CA LEU A 63 -21.22 16.93 -14.03
C LEU A 63 -21.38 17.43 -12.58
N PHE A 64 -21.11 18.71 -12.33
CA PHE A 64 -21.21 19.39 -11.04
C PHE A 64 -22.10 20.63 -11.15
#